data_AF-A0A9L0IQC4-F1
#
_entry.id   AF-A0A9L0IQC4-F1
#
_cell.length_a   1.000
_cell.length_b   1.000
_cell.length_c   1.000
_cell.angle_alpha   90.00
_cell.angle_beta   90.00
_cell.angle_gamma   90.00
#
_symmetry.space_group_name_H-M   'P 1'
#
loop_
_entity.id
_entity.type
_entity.pdbx_description
1 polymer ?
#
loop_
_entity_poly.entity_id
_entity_poly.type
_entity_poly.pdbx_seq_one_letter_code
_entity_poly.pdbx_strand_id
1 'polypeptide(L)'
;MQRADSEQPPKRPRCDGSPRTPPKTPSAAAERSPGPDLTSDHQTWGPEQVCCFLKRSGFGDPGLLERFRENEITGSLLPYLDESLLEELGISSLGERKKLLYFIQRLSQIDLDTMKEDYP
;
A
#
# COMPACT_ATOMS: atom_id res chain seq x y z
N MET A 1 -34.74 50.94 -30.09
CA MET A 1 -33.29 51.16 -30.06
C MET A 1 -32.89 51.54 -28.65
N GLN A 2 -31.71 51.08 -28.23
CA GLN A 2 -30.89 51.58 -27.11
C GLN A 2 -31.34 51.27 -25.67
N ARG A 3 -30.54 50.41 -25.01
CA ARG A 3 -30.43 50.28 -23.56
C ARG A 3 -29.27 51.18 -23.12
N ALA A 4 -29.57 52.21 -22.35
CA ALA A 4 -28.67 52.83 -21.38
C ALA A 4 -28.93 52.11 -20.03
N ASP A 5 -28.06 52.01 -19.06
CA ASP A 5 -27.08 52.97 -18.59
C ASP A 5 -26.09 52.25 -17.65
N SER A 6 -24.98 52.93 -17.36
CA SER A 6 -23.89 52.52 -16.49
C SER A 6 -24.29 52.50 -14.99
N GLU A 7 -23.35 52.07 -14.13
CA GLU A 7 -23.20 52.38 -12.68
C GLU A 7 -23.09 51.15 -11.74
N GLN A 8 -21.85 50.88 -11.25
CA GLN A 8 -21.57 50.31 -9.91
C GLN A 8 -21.93 51.36 -8.83
N PRO A 9 -21.89 51.14 -7.47
CA PRO A 9 -21.30 50.08 -6.62
C PRO A 9 -22.25 49.71 -5.42
N PRO A 10 -21.80 49.58 -4.14
CA PRO A 10 -21.09 48.49 -3.43
C PRO A 10 -21.98 47.80 -2.36
N LYS A 11 -21.53 46.65 -1.78
CA LYS A 11 -21.55 46.29 -0.33
C LYS A 11 -21.62 44.76 -0.07
N ARG A 12 -20.91 44.35 1.00
CA ARG A 12 -20.59 43.00 1.51
C ARG A 12 -21.84 42.18 1.91
N PRO A 13 -21.68 40.87 2.18
CA PRO A 13 -21.54 40.48 3.60
C PRO A 13 -20.43 39.44 3.87
N ARG A 14 -19.90 39.49 5.09
CA ARG A 14 -18.81 38.66 5.61
C ARG A 14 -19.26 37.22 5.88
N CYS A 15 -18.32 36.28 5.80
CA CYS A 15 -18.43 34.93 6.33
C CYS A 15 -18.60 34.97 7.86
N ASP A 16 -19.74 34.51 8.35
CA ASP A 16 -19.86 33.99 9.72
C ASP A 16 -20.98 32.94 9.78
N GLY A 17 -20.62 31.75 10.29
CA GLY A 17 -21.50 30.83 11.01
C GLY A 17 -22.67 30.16 10.27
N SER A 18 -22.47 28.93 9.78
CA SER A 18 -23.49 27.87 9.94
C SER A 18 -22.96 26.44 9.73
N PRO A 19 -23.60 25.45 10.36
CA PRO A 19 -22.92 24.31 10.98
C PRO A 19 -22.84 23.06 10.10
N ARG A 20 -21.86 22.24 10.45
CA ARG A 20 -21.68 20.82 10.14
C ARG A 20 -22.97 20.08 9.75
N THR A 21 -23.14 19.83 8.45
CA THR A 21 -23.86 18.67 7.92
C THR A 21 -22.86 17.77 7.21
N PRO A 22 -22.72 16.49 7.59
CA PRO A 22 -21.87 15.57 6.87
C PRO A 22 -22.56 15.22 5.53
N PRO A 23 -21.95 15.44 4.37
CA PRO A 23 -22.39 14.69 3.21
C PRO A 23 -21.99 13.23 3.46
N LYS A 24 -22.97 12.42 3.88
CA LYS A 24 -22.94 10.97 3.70
C LYS A 24 -22.97 10.71 2.20
N THR A 25 -21.84 10.92 1.55
CA THR A 25 -21.51 10.33 0.27
C THR A 25 -20.88 8.99 0.58
N PRO A 26 -21.44 7.85 0.17
CA PRO A 26 -20.68 6.62 0.12
C PRO A 26 -19.66 6.77 -1.01
N SER A 27 -18.56 7.48 -0.75
CA SER A 27 -17.38 7.49 -1.61
C SER A 27 -16.63 6.19 -1.37
N ALA A 28 -17.31 5.09 -1.68
CA ALA A 28 -16.80 3.73 -1.71
C ALA A 28 -16.45 3.39 -3.17
N ALA A 29 -15.53 4.16 -3.76
CA ALA A 29 -14.93 3.87 -5.07
C ALA A 29 -13.82 4.89 -5.36
N ALA A 30 -12.73 4.79 -4.61
CA ALA A 30 -11.44 5.26 -5.10
C ALA A 30 -10.38 4.32 -4.51
N GLU A 31 -9.89 3.43 -5.38
CA GLU A 31 -8.66 2.68 -5.20
C GLU A 31 -8.67 1.61 -4.10
N ARG A 32 -9.68 0.73 -4.08
CA ARG A 32 -9.31 -0.70 -4.01
C ARG A 32 -8.66 -1.02 -5.35
N SER A 33 -7.42 -0.58 -5.56
CA SER A 33 -6.58 -1.25 -6.53
C SER A 33 -6.63 -2.72 -6.11
N PRO A 34 -7.04 -3.66 -6.97
CA PRO A 34 -6.57 -5.02 -6.80
C PRO A 34 -5.06 -4.87 -6.89
N GLY A 35 -4.38 -4.72 -5.75
CA GLY A 35 -2.94 -4.87 -5.72
C GLY A 35 -2.69 -6.19 -6.43
N PRO A 36 -1.78 -6.20 -7.43
CA PRO A 36 -1.68 -7.27 -8.43
C PRO A 36 -1.88 -8.59 -7.72
N ASP A 37 -2.84 -9.40 -8.18
CA ASP A 37 -3.11 -10.72 -7.63
C ASP A 37 -1.77 -11.39 -7.33
N LEU A 38 -1.39 -11.37 -6.04
CA LEU A 38 -0.14 -11.95 -5.54
C LEU A 38 -0.33 -13.47 -5.44
N THR A 39 -1.04 -14.03 -6.42
CA THR A 39 -1.31 -15.45 -6.63
C THR A 39 -0.26 -16.06 -7.54
N SER A 40 0.48 -15.24 -8.30
CA SER A 40 1.63 -15.70 -9.07
C SER A 40 2.79 -16.00 -8.12
N ASP A 41 3.36 -17.19 -8.23
CA ASP A 41 4.58 -17.67 -7.58
C ASP A 41 5.39 -16.54 -6.95
N HIS A 42 5.51 -16.55 -5.62
CA HIS A 42 6.33 -15.57 -4.90
C HIS A 42 7.78 -15.54 -5.41
N GLN A 43 8.25 -16.63 -6.02
CA GLN A 43 9.54 -16.72 -6.69
C GLN A 43 9.71 -15.76 -7.87
N THR A 44 8.62 -15.34 -8.52
CA THR A 44 8.64 -14.43 -9.68
C THR A 44 8.54 -12.95 -9.30
N TRP A 45 8.38 -12.63 -8.01
CA TRP A 45 8.14 -11.25 -7.62
C TRP A 45 9.38 -10.37 -7.79
N GLY A 46 9.19 -9.27 -8.50
CA GLY A 46 10.15 -8.17 -8.54
C GLY A 46 10.19 -7.34 -7.26
N PRO A 47 11.17 -6.44 -7.10
CA PRO A 47 11.33 -5.61 -5.89
C PRO A 47 10.11 -4.71 -5.64
N GLU A 48 9.43 -4.21 -6.67
CA GLU A 48 8.18 -3.46 -6.53
C GLU A 48 7.04 -4.31 -5.94
N GLN A 49 6.93 -5.59 -6.32
CA GLN A 49 5.91 -6.50 -5.79
C GLN A 49 6.20 -6.88 -4.34
N VAL A 50 7.48 -7.10 -4.01
CA VAL A 50 7.93 -7.29 -2.62
C VAL A 50 7.57 -6.07 -1.76
N CYS A 51 7.78 -4.86 -2.27
CA CYS A 51 7.37 -3.63 -1.59
C CYS A 51 5.85 -3.56 -1.36
N CYS A 52 5.04 -3.96 -2.34
CA CYS A 52 3.59 -4.06 -2.18
C CYS A 52 3.19 -5.08 -1.11
N PHE A 53 3.86 -6.23 -1.07
CA PHE A 53 3.65 -7.26 -0.04
C PHE A 53 4.01 -6.77 1.37
N LEU A 54 5.14 -6.08 1.51
CA LEU A 54 5.57 -5.45 2.76
C LEU A 54 4.52 -4.45 3.27
N LYS A 55 4.06 -3.55 2.40
CA LYS A 55 2.97 -2.60 2.72
C LYS A 55 1.71 -3.31 3.21
N ARG A 56 1.29 -4.40 2.54
CA ARG A 56 0.11 -5.20 2.94
C ARG A 56 0.30 -5.91 4.28
N SER A 57 1.53 -6.27 4.62
CA SER A 57 1.89 -6.95 5.87
C SER A 57 2.04 -5.98 7.06
N GLY A 58 1.98 -4.67 6.80
CA GLY A 58 2.13 -3.60 7.79
C GLY A 58 3.51 -2.96 7.83
N PHE A 59 4.41 -3.33 6.90
CA PHE A 59 5.75 -2.78 6.74
C PHE A 59 5.77 -1.74 5.62
N GLY A 60 5.11 -0.61 5.87
CA GLY A 60 4.95 0.47 4.90
C GLY A 60 5.97 1.60 5.02
N ASP A 61 7.02 1.43 5.83
CA ASP A 61 8.03 2.47 6.05
C ASP A 61 8.78 2.77 4.73
N PRO A 62 8.81 4.04 4.28
CA PRO A 62 9.41 4.38 3.00
C PRO A 62 10.92 4.10 2.96
N GLY A 63 11.63 4.25 4.08
CA GLY A 63 13.07 3.96 4.16
C GLY A 63 13.37 2.47 4.12
N LEU A 64 12.53 1.65 4.76
CA LEU A 64 12.58 0.19 4.62
C LEU A 64 12.36 -0.24 3.17
N LEU A 65 11.30 0.26 2.52
CA LEU A 65 10.95 -0.10 1.15
C LEU A 65 12.04 0.32 0.15
N GLU A 66 12.65 1.48 0.37
CA GLU A 66 13.79 1.96 -0.43
C GLU A 66 14.98 1.00 -0.31
N ARG A 67 15.34 0.56 0.90
CA ARG A 67 16.42 -0.43 1.11
C ARG A 67 16.14 -1.76 0.41
N PHE A 68 14.89 -2.24 0.47
CA PHE A 68 14.50 -3.46 -0.25
C PHE A 68 14.65 -3.31 -1.77
N ARG A 69 14.38 -2.10 -2.30
CA ARG A 69 14.54 -1.79 -3.72
C ARG A 69 16.02 -1.64 -4.11
N GLU A 70 16.83 -0.98 -3.29
CA GLU A 70 18.27 -0.78 -3.49
C GLU A 70 19.05 -2.09 -3.46
N ASN A 71 18.65 -3.03 -2.60
CA ASN A 71 19.25 -4.35 -2.50
C ASN A 71 18.66 -5.37 -3.50
N GLU A 72 17.79 -4.91 -4.42
CA GLU A 72 17.12 -5.76 -5.42
C GLU A 72 16.47 -7.01 -4.81
N ILE A 73 15.85 -6.85 -3.64
CA ILE A 73 15.21 -7.95 -2.93
C ILE A 73 13.98 -8.40 -3.73
N THR A 74 14.12 -9.57 -4.36
CA THR A 74 13.06 -10.24 -5.11
C THR A 74 12.32 -11.23 -4.22
N GLY A 75 11.15 -11.69 -4.65
CA GLY A 75 10.36 -12.63 -3.85
C GLY A 75 10.96 -14.03 -3.75
N SER A 76 11.87 -14.39 -4.65
CA SER A 76 12.72 -15.58 -4.51
C SER A 76 13.74 -15.45 -3.38
N LEU A 77 14.18 -14.22 -3.04
CA LEU A 77 15.11 -13.95 -1.94
C LEU A 77 14.41 -13.82 -0.58
N LEU A 78 13.12 -13.46 -0.56
CA LEU A 78 12.32 -13.36 0.67
C LEU A 78 12.50 -14.55 1.64
N PRO A 79 12.37 -15.82 1.22
CA PRO A 79 12.55 -16.97 2.12
C PRO A 79 13.98 -17.16 2.64
N TYR A 80 14.98 -16.48 2.06
CA TYR A 80 16.37 -16.52 2.49
C TYR A 80 16.77 -15.35 3.40
N LEU A 81 15.83 -14.45 3.71
CA LEU A 81 16.10 -13.33 4.61
C LEU A 81 16.07 -13.79 6.07
N ASP A 82 17.20 -13.65 6.75
CA ASP A 82 17.35 -13.93 8.18
C ASP A 82 17.01 -12.72 9.06
N GLU A 83 16.84 -12.94 10.37
CA GLU A 83 16.61 -11.87 11.36
C GLU A 83 17.68 -10.77 11.32
N SER A 84 18.94 -11.13 11.05
CA SER A 84 20.05 -10.17 10.94
C SER A 84 19.93 -9.32 9.68
N LEU A 85 19.61 -9.95 8.54
CA LEU A 85 19.43 -9.25 7.26
C LEU A 85 18.24 -8.29 7.32
N LEU A 86 17.14 -8.71 7.96
CA LEU A 86 15.98 -7.85 8.18
C LEU A 86 16.32 -6.64 9.06
N GLU A 87 17.21 -6.82 10.05
CA GLU A 87 17.69 -5.73 10.90
C GLU A 87 18.55 -4.73 10.11
N GLU A 88 19.46 -5.21 9.26
CA GLU A 88 20.26 -4.38 8.35
C GLU A 88 19.38 -3.61 7.34
N LEU A 89 18.31 -4.25 6.86
CA LEU A 89 17.32 -3.61 5.99
C LEU A 89 16.46 -2.57 6.72
N GLY A 90 16.56 -2.43 8.04
CA GLY A 90 15.91 -1.38 8.81
C GLY A 90 14.80 -1.84 9.75
N ILE A 91 14.57 -3.15 9.90
CA ILE A 91 13.60 -3.70 10.85
C ILE A 91 14.29 -3.97 12.19
N SER A 92 14.49 -2.93 13.00
CA SER A 92 15.19 -3.06 14.28
C SER A 92 14.37 -3.80 15.34
N SER A 93 13.04 -3.70 15.29
CA SER A 93 12.17 -4.33 16.28
C SER A 93 12.10 -5.85 16.10
N LEU A 94 12.42 -6.60 17.15
CA LEU A 94 12.35 -8.07 17.14
C LEU A 94 10.94 -8.58 16.80
N GLY A 95 9.89 -7.93 17.33
CA GLY A 95 8.51 -8.33 17.05
C GLY A 95 8.13 -8.16 15.58
N GLU A 96 8.63 -7.09 14.95
CA GLU A 96 8.42 -6.82 13.53
C GLU A 96 9.19 -7.82 12.65
N ARG A 97 10.43 -8.15 13.01
CA ARG A 97 11.21 -9.19 12.31
C ARG A 97 10.52 -10.55 12.35
N LYS A 98 10.10 -11.00 13.54
CA LYS A 98 9.37 -12.28 13.69
C LYS A 98 8.06 -12.28 12.92
N LYS A 99 7.33 -11.15 12.91
CA LYS A 99 6.09 -11.00 12.16
C LYS A 99 6.33 -11.09 10.64
N LEU A 100 7.38 -10.45 10.12
CA LEU A 100 7.71 -10.53 8.69
C LEU A 100 8.12 -11.94 8.29
N LEU A 101 9.01 -12.59 9.06
CA LEU A 101 9.40 -13.98 8.82
C LEU A 101 8.20 -14.92 8.78
N TYR A 102 7.25 -14.74 9.69
CA TYR A 102 6.00 -15.50 9.69
C TYR A 102 5.19 -15.29 8.40
N PHE A 103 5.08 -14.06 7.90
CA PHE A 103 4.38 -13.81 6.64
C PHE A 103 5.11 -14.39 5.42
N ILE A 104 6.45 -14.31 5.39
CA ILE A 104 7.29 -14.92 4.35
C ILE A 104 7.11 -16.45 4.36
N GLN A 105 7.13 -17.08 5.54
CA GLN A 105 6.91 -18.51 5.67
C GLN A 105 5.50 -18.91 5.19
N ARG A 106 4.50 -18.09 5.48
CA ARG A 106 3.13 -18.30 4.96
C ARG A 106 3.05 -18.18 3.44
N LEU A 107 3.80 -17.26 2.83
CA LEU A 107 3.86 -17.16 1.36
C LEU A 107 4.35 -18.46 0.73
N SER A 108 5.45 -19.01 1.24
CA SER A 108 6.01 -20.27 0.75
C SER A 108 5.04 -21.45 0.90
N GLN A 109 4.21 -21.45 1.94
CA GLN A 109 3.25 -22.51 2.20
C GLN A 109 2.02 -22.49 1.27
N ILE A 110 1.61 -21.31 0.80
CA ILE A 110 0.50 -21.15 -0.16
C ILE A 110 0.91 -21.69 -1.55
N ASP A 111 2.17 -21.51 -1.92
CA ASP A 111 2.75 -22.01 -3.16
C ASP A 111 2.65 -23.54 -3.29
N LEU A 112 2.85 -24.26 -2.17
CA LEU A 112 2.80 -25.73 -2.13
C LEU A 112 1.37 -26.30 -2.16
N ASP A 113 0.38 -25.57 -1.62
CA ASP A 113 -1.02 -26.02 -1.57
C ASP A 113 -1.69 -25.86 -2.95
N THR A 114 -1.31 -24.83 -3.71
CA THR A 114 -1.80 -24.58 -5.07
C THR A 114 -1.38 -25.67 -6.06
N MET A 115 -0.33 -26.45 -5.74
CA MET A 115 0.10 -27.60 -6.53
C MET A 115 -0.62 -28.92 -6.19
N LYS A 116 -1.58 -28.92 -5.25
CA LYS A 116 -2.32 -30.12 -4.80
C LYS A 116 -3.77 -30.17 -5.29
N GLU A 117 -4.18 -29.30 -6.20
CA GLU A 117 -5.55 -29.29 -6.77
C GLU A 117 -5.62 -29.68 -8.26
N ASP A 118 -4.53 -30.24 -8.82
CA ASP A 118 -4.54 -30.87 -10.14
C ASP A 118 -4.02 -32.31 -10.05
N TYR A 119 -4.88 -33.22 -9.61
CA TYR A 119 -4.75 -34.63 -9.97
C TYR A 119 -6.15 -35.25 -10.14
N PRO A 120 -6.51 -35.75 -11.34
CA PRO A 120 -7.82 -36.34 -11.63
C PRO A 120 -8.07 -37.68 -10.96
#